data_AF-A0A0R1QEA7-F1
#
_entry.id   AF-A0A0R1QEA7-F1
#
_cell.length_a   1.000
_cell.length_b   1.000
_cell.length_c   1.000
_cell.angle_alpha   90.00
_cell.angle_beta   90.00
_cell.angle_gamma   90.00
#
_symmetry.space_group_name_H-M   'P 1'
#
loop_
_entity.id
_entity.type
_entity.pdbx_description
1 polymer ?
#
loop_
_entity_poly.entity_id
_entity_poly.type
_entity_poly.pdbx_seq_one_letter_code
_entity_poly.pdbx_strand_id
1 'polypeptide(L)'
;MFKVVLVMHESSTNDYYRMNKTYFESMPVAGQYIYNSDGLAYRVEEVAEFAGYVSSKGATTILVVHPVDKKEPVSNLYGLDIERDLDD
;
A
#
# COMPACT_ATOMS: atom_id res chain seq x y z
N MET A 1 13.70 0.58 -8.07
CA MET A 1 12.43 1.29 -7.82
C MET A 1 11.29 0.92 -8.79
N PHE A 2 10.29 0.20 -8.30
CA PHE A 2 9.04 -0.19 -8.97
C PHE A 2 7.96 0.87 -8.75
N LYS A 3 7.30 1.30 -9.82
CA LYS A 3 6.17 2.24 -9.75
C LYS A 3 4.86 1.46 -9.71
N VAL A 4 4.06 1.70 -8.68
CA VAL A 4 2.81 0.97 -8.45
C VAL A 4 1.62 1.91 -8.26
N VAL A 5 0.42 1.39 -8.49
CA VAL A 5 -0.84 2.00 -8.04
C VAL A 5 -1.31 1.23 -6.83
N LEU A 6 -1.57 1.91 -5.71
CA LEU A 6 -2.23 1.31 -4.56
C LEU A 6 -3.74 1.34 -4.76
N VAL A 7 -4.39 0.21 -4.50
CA VAL A 7 -5.84 0.07 -4.46
C VAL A 7 -6.20 -0.56 -3.13
N MET A 8 -7.01 0.13 -2.34
CA MET A 8 -7.56 -0.40 -1.11
C MET A 8 -8.77 -1.27 -1.43
N HIS A 9 -8.81 -2.48 -0.88
CA HIS A 9 -9.99 -3.32 -0.84
C HIS A 9 -10.65 -3.19 0.54
N GLU A 10 -11.82 -2.56 0.58
CA GLU A 10 -12.62 -2.39 1.80
C GLU A 10 -13.47 -3.63 2.03
N SER A 11 -13.07 -4.47 2.99
CA SER A 11 -13.72 -5.76 3.22
C SER A 11 -15.17 -5.64 3.70
N SER A 12 -15.56 -4.52 4.32
CA SER A 12 -16.94 -4.35 4.81
C SER A 12 -17.95 -4.09 3.70
N THR A 13 -17.54 -3.42 2.62
CA THR A 13 -18.39 -3.12 1.46
C THR A 13 -18.04 -3.96 0.24
N ASN A 14 -16.90 -4.66 0.27
CA ASN A 14 -16.32 -5.39 -0.86
C ASN A 14 -16.05 -4.49 -2.07
N ASP A 15 -15.75 -3.21 -1.80
CA ASP A 15 -15.43 -2.20 -2.81
C ASP A 15 -13.91 -1.98 -2.93
N TYR A 16 -13.51 -1.48 -4.11
CA TYR A 16 -12.11 -1.17 -4.43
C TYR A 16 -11.95 0.34 -4.63
N TYR A 17 -11.07 0.95 -3.84
CA TYR A 17 -10.78 2.37 -3.88
C TYR A 17 -9.34 2.61 -4.32
N ARG A 18 -9.17 3.33 -5.43
CA ARG A 18 -7.84 3.77 -5.85
C ARG A 18 -7.31 4.80 -4.85
N MET A 19 -6.13 4.54 -4.30
CA MET A 19 -5.43 5.44 -3.42
C MET A 19 -4.46 6.32 -4.24
N ASN A 20 -3.16 6.25 -3.96
CA ASN A 20 -2.09 6.99 -4.62
C ASN A 20 -1.24 6.09 -5.53
N LYS A 21 -0.39 6.73 -6.33
CA LYS A 21 0.75 6.08 -6.98
C LYS A 21 1.95 6.20 -6.06
N THR A 22 2.67 5.11 -5.84
CA THR A 22 3.86 5.10 -4.99
C THR A 22 4.99 4.29 -5.63
N TYR A 23 6.12 4.27 -4.96
CA TYR A 23 7.34 3.62 -5.41
C TYR A 23 7.89 2.69 -4.32
N PHE A 24 8.36 1.52 -4.73
CA PHE A 24 9.01 0.56 -3.85
C PHE A 24 10.38 0.15 -4.40
N GLU A 25 11.39 -0.02 -3.55
CA GLU A 25 12.68 -0.53 -4.04
C GLU A 25 12.62 -2.02 -4.38
N SER A 26 11.88 -2.79 -3.60
CA SER A 26 11.53 -4.19 -3.86
C SER A 26 10.02 -4.35 -3.97
N MET A 27 9.54 -5.13 -4.94
CA MET A 27 8.10 -5.39 -5.06
C MET A 27 7.59 -6.13 -3.81
N PRO A 28 6.55 -5.61 -3.12
CA PRO A 28 5.89 -6.33 -2.05
C PRO A 28 5.27 -7.63 -2.55
N VAL A 29 5.05 -8.60 -1.66
CA VAL A 29 4.31 -9.83 -1.96
C VAL A 29 3.07 -9.95 -1.09
N ALA A 30 2.09 -10.74 -1.55
CA ALA A 30 0.86 -11.00 -0.81
C ALA A 30 1.15 -11.46 0.64
N GLY A 31 0.40 -10.92 1.59
CA GLY A 31 0.54 -11.16 3.01
C GLY A 31 1.53 -10.25 3.74
N GLN A 32 2.43 -9.54 3.02
CA GLN A 32 3.34 -8.58 3.63
C GLN A 32 2.61 -7.31 4.09
N TYR A 33 3.21 -6.61 5.04
CA TYR A 33 2.79 -5.29 5.46
C TYR A 33 3.56 -4.21 4.71
N ILE A 34 2.85 -3.17 4.32
CA ILE A 34 3.42 -1.94 3.77
C ILE A 34 2.95 -0.76 4.62
N TYR A 35 3.72 0.32 4.57
CA TYR A 35 3.33 1.60 5.12
C TYR A 35 3.10 2.57 3.98
N ASN A 36 1.98 3.28 4.00
CA ASN A 36 1.67 4.27 2.97
C ASN A 36 1.96 5.69 3.48
N SER A 37 1.98 6.66 2.55
CA SER A 37 2.24 8.07 2.84
C SER A 37 1.17 8.76 3.70
N ASP A 38 0.02 8.13 3.89
CA ASP A 38 -1.06 8.58 4.78
C ASP A 38 -0.81 8.23 6.26
N GLY A 39 0.31 7.57 6.57
CA GLY A 39 0.63 7.19 7.94
C GLY A 39 -0.12 5.93 8.41
N LEU A 40 -0.65 5.11 7.49
CA LEU A 40 -1.35 3.88 7.86
C LEU A 40 -0.63 2.64 7.34
N ALA A 41 -0.75 1.57 8.11
CA ALA A 41 -0.28 0.25 7.75
C ALA A 41 -1.35 -0.49 6.93
N TYR A 42 -0.90 -1.15 5.88
CA TYR A 42 -1.74 -1.94 5.00
C TYR A 42 -1.14 -3.33 4.82
N ARG A 43 -2.00 -4.34 4.69
CA ARG A 43 -1.60 -5.70 4.34
C ARG A 43 -1.83 -5.91 2.86
N VAL A 44 -0.82 -6.38 2.15
CA VAL A 44 -0.93 -6.71 0.72
C VAL A 44 -1.83 -7.93 0.57
N GLU A 45 -2.90 -7.78 -0.20
CA GLU A 45 -3.79 -8.85 -0.59
C GLU A 45 -3.29 -9.51 -1.87
N GLU A 46 -3.07 -8.69 -2.91
CA GLU A 46 -2.73 -9.15 -4.25
C GLU A 46 -1.73 -8.21 -4.93
N VAL A 47 -0.87 -8.80 -5.76
CA VAL A 47 0.06 -8.10 -6.65
C VAL A 47 -0.36 -8.41 -8.09
N ALA A 48 -1.02 -7.45 -8.74
CA ALA A 48 -1.51 -7.61 -10.11
C ALA A 48 -0.60 -6.85 -11.08
N GLU A 49 0.21 -7.59 -11.84
CA GLU A 49 1.11 -7.03 -12.85
C GLU A 49 0.44 -6.98 -14.23
N PHE A 50 0.61 -5.85 -14.93
CA PHE A 50 0.10 -5.71 -16.29
C PHE A 50 1.02 -6.42 -17.29
N ALA A 51 0.57 -7.56 -17.80
CA ALA A 51 1.28 -8.29 -18.84
C ALA A 51 1.57 -7.40 -20.06
N GLY A 52 2.85 -7.26 -20.43
CA GLY A 52 3.29 -6.53 -21.62
C GLY A 52 3.34 -5.01 -21.48
N TYR A 53 3.09 -4.43 -20.30
CA TYR A 53 3.20 -2.99 -20.09
C TYR A 53 4.65 -2.58 -19.82
N VAL A 54 5.15 -1.59 -20.55
CA VAL A 54 6.53 -1.11 -20.42
C VAL A 54 6.61 -0.04 -19.32
N SER A 55 7.45 -0.27 -18.31
CA SER A 55 7.61 0.61 -17.13
C SER A 55 8.00 2.06 -17.46
N SER A 56 8.61 2.30 -18.63
CA SER A 56 8.96 3.64 -19.12
C SER A 56 7.74 4.56 -19.28
N LYS A 57 6.52 4.00 -19.35
CA LYS A 57 5.26 4.75 -19.53
C LYS A 57 4.47 4.98 -18.25
N GLY A 58 4.78 4.31 -17.14
CA GLY A 58 4.00 4.46 -15.93
C GLY A 58 4.08 3.30 -14.94
N ALA A 59 3.07 3.22 -14.06
CA ALA A 59 2.95 2.11 -13.14
C ALA A 59 2.65 0.82 -13.90
N THR A 60 3.35 -0.25 -13.57
CA THR A 60 3.23 -1.56 -14.21
C THR A 60 2.47 -2.57 -13.35
N THR A 61 2.17 -2.18 -12.11
CA THR A 61 1.61 -3.06 -11.09
C THR A 61 0.55 -2.32 -10.28
N ILE A 62 -0.55 -3.03 -9.99
CA ILE A 62 -1.50 -2.66 -8.95
C ILE A 62 -1.16 -3.51 -7.72
N LEU A 63 -1.03 -2.86 -6.57
CA LEU A 63 -1.03 -3.55 -5.29
C LEU A 63 -2.41 -3.37 -4.66
N VAL A 64 -3.12 -4.47 -4.49
CA VAL A 64 -4.37 -4.50 -3.73
C VAL A 64 -4.03 -4.70 -2.27
N VAL A 65 -4.59 -3.87 -1.41
CA VAL A 65 -4.24 -3.85 0.01
C VAL A 65 -5.48 -3.70 0.91
N HIS A 66 -5.38 -4.24 2.12
CA HIS A 66 -6.37 -4.03 3.18
C HIS A 66 -5.82 -3.12 4.26
N PRO A 67 -6.64 -2.20 4.83
CA PRO A 67 -6.24 -1.48 6.02
C PRO A 67 -5.99 -2.47 7.17
N VAL A 68 -4.91 -2.25 7.92
CA VAL A 68 -4.66 -3.01 9.15
C VAL A 68 -5.35 -2.31 10.31
N ASP A 69 -5.91 -3.09 11.25
CA ASP A 69 -6.49 -2.53 12.48
C ASP A 69 -5.40 -1.74 13.24
N LYS A 70 -5.74 -0.54 13.70
CA LYS A 70 -4.84 0.33 14.48
C LYS A 70 -4.34 -0.34 15.77
N LYS A 71 -5.05 -1.34 16.27
CA LYS A 71 -4.68 -2.11 17.47
C LYS A 71 -3.66 -3.22 17.20
N GLU A 72 -3.44 -3.59 15.95
CA GLU A 72 -2.45 -4.61 15.60
C GLU A 72 -1.03 -4.13 15.88
N PRO A 73 -0.12 -4.99 16.38
CA PRO A 73 1.26 -4.60 16.68
C PRO A 73 1.99 -3.94 15.51
N VAL A 74 1.71 -4.36 14.28
CA VAL A 74 2.35 -3.79 13.07
C VAL A 74 1.99 -2.32 12.82
N SER A 75 0.81 -1.89 13.25
CA SER A 75 0.41 -0.49 13.21
C SER A 75 1.27 0.38 14.13
N ASN A 76 1.90 -0.23 15.15
CA ASN A 76 2.85 0.43 16.05
C ASN A 76 4.32 0.24 15.63
N LEU A 77 4.65 -0.79 14.84
CA LEU A 77 6.03 -1.10 14.43
C LEU A 77 6.64 -0.03 13.52
N TYR A 78 5.81 0.59 12.67
CA TYR A 78 6.26 1.68 11.81
C TYR A 78 6.28 3.04 12.51
N GLY A 79 5.82 3.09 13.77
CA GLY A 79 6.23 4.07 14.78
C GLY A 79 5.97 5.54 14.48
N LEU A 80 5.28 5.87 13.39
CA LEU A 80 4.92 7.25 13.06
C LEU A 80 3.64 7.59 13.81
N ASP A 81 3.79 8.24 14.96
CA ASP A 81 2.70 8.95 15.58
C ASP A 81 2.45 10.18 14.69
N ILE A 82 1.46 10.11 13.80
CA ILE A 82 1.21 11.16 12.79
C ILE A 82 1.11 12.54 13.46
N GLU A 83 0.48 12.62 14.64
CA GLU A 83 0.34 13.86 15.41
C GLU A 83 1.66 14.37 16.01
N ARG A 84 2.66 13.51 16.13
CA ARG A 84 3.92 13.79 16.83
C ARG A 84 5.14 13.86 15.91
N ASP A 85 5.09 13.17 14.78
CA ASP A 85 6.21 12.96 13.87
C ASP A 85 5.98 13.63 12.49
N LEU A 86 4.76 14.10 12.17
CA LEU A 86 4.43 14.74 10.89
C LEU A 86 3.82 16.15 10.99
N ASP A 87 3.41 16.60 12.18
CA ASP A 87 3.10 18.01 12.46
C ASP A 87 4.37 18.71 13.01
N ASP A 88 4.74 19.86 12.43
CA ASP A 88 5.84 20.75 12.90
C ASP A 88 5.57 21.34 14.30
#